data_AF-A0A4W5K0Y2-F1
#
_entry.id   AF-A0A4W5K0Y2-F1
#
_cell.length_a   1.000
_cell.length_b   1.000
_cell.length_c   1.000
_cell.angle_alpha   90.00
_cell.angle_beta   90.00
_cell.angle_gamma   90.00
#
_symmetry.space_group_name_H-M   'P 1'
#
loop_
_entity.id
_entity.type
_entity.pdbx_description
1 polymer ?
#
loop_
_entity_poly.entity_id
_entity_poly.type
_entity_poly.pdbx_seq_one_letter_code
_entity_poly.pdbx_strand_id
1 'polypeptide(L)'
;MLGVFSSGLLIYRDRLRINRFAWPKVLKISYKRNNFYIKIRPGEFEQFESMIGFKLPNHRAAKRLWKTCVEQHTFFRLVSPEAPPKKFLGLGSKFRYSGRTQAQTRRVSSQIIRAAPIFERSSSKRYPMSRSLDGGRGSSIVLPS
;
A
#
# COMPACT_ATOMS: atom_id res chain seq x y z
N MET A 1 2.68 1.56 -15.15
CA MET A 1 2.02 0.64 -14.19
C MET A 1 1.58 1.41 -12.95
N LEU A 2 0.40 1.10 -12.40
CA LEU A 2 -0.12 1.71 -11.16
C LEU A 2 -0.13 0.64 -10.06
N GLY A 3 0.50 0.95 -8.92
CA GLY A 3 0.55 0.10 -7.73
C GLY A 3 -0.23 0.72 -6.57
N VAL A 4 -0.83 -0.14 -5.74
CA VAL A 4 -1.50 0.25 -4.48
C VAL A 4 -0.82 -0.50 -3.35
N PHE A 5 -0.53 0.19 -2.25
CA PHE A 5 0.14 -0.40 -1.09
C PHE A 5 -0.37 0.24 0.20
N SER A 6 0.04 -0.29 1.34
CA SER A 6 -0.52 0.07 2.65
C SER A 6 -0.45 1.55 2.97
N SER A 7 0.57 2.27 2.48
CA SER A 7 0.74 3.70 2.75
C SER A 7 0.32 4.63 1.59
N GLY A 8 -0.10 4.12 0.43
CA GLY A 8 -0.45 4.99 -0.70
C GLY A 8 -0.61 4.32 -2.07
N LEU A 9 -0.35 5.11 -3.11
CA LEU A 9 -0.21 4.66 -4.49
C LEU A 9 1.21 4.87 -5.02
N LEU A 10 1.57 4.06 -6.01
CA LEU A 10 2.85 4.11 -6.71
C LEU A 10 2.61 4.19 -8.22
N ILE A 11 3.40 5.01 -8.89
CA ILE A 11 3.35 5.16 -10.34
C ILE A 11 4.70 4.78 -10.90
N TYR A 12 4.67 3.85 -11.84
CA TYR A 12 5.83 3.35 -12.53
C TYR A 12 5.74 3.63 -14.03
N ARG A 13 6.87 4.03 -14.61
CA ARG A 13 7.10 4.13 -16.04
C ARG A 13 8.41 3.41 -16.33
N ASP A 14 8.40 2.49 -17.30
CA ASP A 14 9.60 1.74 -17.70
C ASP A 14 10.32 1.06 -16.52
N ARG A 15 9.52 0.47 -15.62
CA ARG A 15 9.95 -0.16 -14.34
C ARG A 15 10.55 0.81 -13.31
N LEU A 16 10.76 2.08 -13.65
CA LEU A 16 11.18 3.13 -12.74
C LEU A 16 9.98 3.70 -11.96
N ARG A 17 10.14 3.89 -10.65
CA ARG A 17 9.14 4.58 -9.82
C ARG A 17 9.24 6.09 -10.05
N ILE A 18 8.22 6.67 -10.67
CA ILE A 18 8.17 8.11 -10.96
C ILE A 18 7.54 8.90 -9.82
N ASN A 19 6.44 8.38 -9.25
CA ASN A 19 5.69 9.09 -8.23
C ASN A 19 5.18 8.17 -7.13
N ARG A 20 5.06 8.73 -5.92
CA ARG A 20 4.48 8.10 -4.74
C ARG A 20 3.47 9.06 -4.12
N PHE A 21 2.22 8.64 -4.00
CA PHE A 21 1.17 9.42 -3.35
C PHE A 21 0.77 8.75 -2.04
N ALA A 22 1.19 9.34 -0.92
CA ALA A 22 0.83 8.85 0.39
C ALA A 22 -0.65 9.13 0.68
N TRP A 23 -1.34 8.23 1.38
CA TRP A 23 -2.76 8.38 1.72
C TRP A 23 -3.13 9.73 2.33
N PRO A 24 -2.34 10.33 3.27
CA PRO A 24 -2.68 11.64 3.83
C PRO A 24 -2.72 12.78 2.81
N LYS A 25 -2.00 12.67 1.69
CA LYS A 25 -2.03 13.68 0.62
C LYS A 25 -3.21 13.45 -0.35
N VAL A 26 -3.81 12.26 -0.37
CA VAL A 26 -4.90 11.94 -1.30
C VAL A 26 -6.22 12.50 -0.78
N LEU A 27 -6.79 13.45 -1.51
CA LEU A 27 -8.08 14.08 -1.17
C LEU A 27 -9.26 13.29 -1.70
N LYS A 28 -9.18 12.81 -2.95
CA LYS A 28 -10.28 12.11 -3.61
C LYS A 28 -9.75 11.12 -4.62
N ILE A 29 -10.41 9.97 -4.70
CA ILE A 29 -10.17 8.95 -5.72
C ILE A 29 -11.48 8.70 -6.46
N SER A 30 -11.44 8.81 -7.78
CA SER A 30 -12.62 8.59 -8.63
C SER A 30 -12.25 7.87 -9.92
N TYR A 31 -13.26 7.35 -10.62
CA TYR A 31 -13.07 6.81 -11.97
C TYR A 31 -14.29 7.13 -12.84
N LYS A 32 -14.08 7.27 -14.15
CA LYS A 32 -15.12 7.47 -15.16
C LYS A 32 -14.75 6.74 -16.44
N ARG A 33 -15.60 5.82 -16.90
CA ARG A 33 -15.30 4.90 -18.01
C ARG A 33 -13.99 4.14 -17.73
N ASN A 34 -12.99 4.28 -18.58
CA ASN A 34 -11.66 3.70 -18.40
C ASN A 34 -10.63 4.70 -17.82
N ASN A 35 -11.06 5.88 -17.37
CA ASN A 35 -10.17 6.85 -16.74
C ASN A 35 -10.26 6.75 -15.22
N PHE A 36 -9.12 6.84 -14.56
CA PHE A 36 -8.94 6.86 -13.11
C PHE A 36 -8.33 8.20 -12.71
N TYR A 37 -8.83 8.83 -11.65
CA TYR A 37 -8.41 10.15 -11.22
C TYR A 37 -8.07 10.17 -9.74
N ILE A 38 -7.01 10.90 -9.41
CA ILE A 38 -6.61 11.17 -8.04
C ILE A 38 -6.50 12.68 -7.86
N LYS A 39 -7.21 13.22 -6.87
CA LYS A 39 -7.03 14.60 -6.40
C LYS A 39 -6.10 14.59 -5.20
N ILE A 40 -5.03 15.38 -5.25
CA ILE A 40 -3.97 15.43 -4.24
C ILE A 40 -3.91 16.84 -3.64
N ARG A 41 -3.62 16.95 -2.34
CA ARG A 41 -3.34 18.22 -1.67
C ARG A 41 -2.08 18.87 -2.26
N PRO A 42 -2.04 20.20 -2.41
CA PRO A 42 -0.81 20.92 -2.70
C PRO A 42 0.30 20.52 -1.72
N GLY A 43 1.49 20.23 -2.22
CA GLY A 43 2.71 20.12 -1.41
C GLY A 43 3.28 21.49 -1.03
N GLU A 44 4.38 21.51 -0.27
CA GLU A 44 5.08 22.76 0.10
C GLU A 44 5.53 23.59 -1.11
N PHE A 45 5.82 22.93 -2.23
CA PHE A 45 6.28 23.56 -3.47
C PHE A 45 5.18 23.67 -4.55
N GLU A 46 3.99 23.15 -4.30
CA GLU A 46 2.89 23.17 -5.27
C GLU A 46 1.77 24.04 -4.69
N GLN A 47 1.49 25.21 -5.29
CA GLN A 47 0.50 26.14 -4.74
C GLN A 47 -0.96 25.70 -4.93
N PHE A 48 -1.23 24.71 -5.80
CA PHE A 48 -2.58 24.33 -6.19
C PHE A 48 -2.88 22.84 -6.01
N GLU A 49 -4.15 22.54 -5.69
CA GLU A 49 -4.66 21.18 -5.73
C GLU A 49 -4.49 20.59 -7.13
N SER A 50 -3.80 19.46 -7.21
CA SER A 50 -3.54 18.78 -8.48
C SER A 50 -4.49 17.59 -8.65
N MET A 51 -5.16 17.52 -9.82
CA MET A 51 -5.91 16.34 -10.24
C MET A 51 -5.11 15.61 -11.33
N ILE A 52 -4.77 14.36 -11.05
CA ILE A 52 -3.97 13.51 -11.94
C ILE A 52 -4.88 12.44 -12.53
N GLY A 53 -4.89 12.34 -13.87
CA GLY A 53 -5.68 11.38 -14.62
C GLY A 53 -4.83 10.27 -15.25
N PHE A 54 -5.33 9.05 -15.19
CA PHE A 54 -4.73 7.87 -15.82
C PHE A 54 -5.77 7.18 -16.71
N LYS A 55 -5.41 6.92 -17.97
CA LYS A 55 -6.21 6.10 -18.88
C LYS A 55 -5.81 4.64 -18.73
N LEU A 56 -6.77 3.78 -18.40
CA LEU A 56 -6.57 2.34 -18.27
C LEU A 56 -7.05 1.60 -19.53
N PRO A 57 -6.61 0.34 -19.74
CA PRO A 57 -6.99 -0.44 -20.93
C PRO A 57 -8.50 -0.60 -21.10
N ASN A 58 -9.26 -0.69 -20.00
CA ASN A 58 -10.71 -0.81 -20.04
C ASN A 58 -11.37 -0.33 -18.73
N HIS A 59 -12.70 -0.21 -18.75
CA HIS A 59 -13.47 0.26 -17.60
C HIS A 59 -13.45 -0.71 -16.40
N ARG A 60 -13.27 -2.02 -16.64
CA ARG A 60 -13.18 -3.02 -15.58
C ARG A 60 -11.89 -2.84 -14.77
N ALA A 61 -10.77 -2.60 -15.45
CA ALA A 61 -9.50 -2.29 -14.83
C ALA A 61 -9.57 -0.99 -13.99
N ALA A 62 -10.18 0.07 -14.54
CA ALA A 62 -10.39 1.33 -13.80
C ALA A 62 -11.26 1.13 -12.55
N LYS A 63 -12.37 0.40 -12.67
CA LYS A 63 -13.24 0.07 -11.53
C LYS A 63 -12.51 -0.78 -10.48
N ARG A 64 -11.72 -1.79 -10.91
CA ARG A 64 -10.93 -2.64 -9.99
C ARG A 64 -9.91 -1.82 -9.22
N LEU A 65 -9.11 -1.01 -9.92
CA LEU A 65 -8.11 -0.15 -9.30
C LEU A 65 -8.76 0.81 -8.29
N TRP A 66 -9.88 1.43 -8.67
CA TRP A 66 -10.63 2.31 -7.78
C TRP A 66 -11.12 1.58 -6.52
N LYS A 67 -11.72 0.40 -6.65
CA LYS A 67 -12.16 -0.41 -5.50
C LYS A 67 -10.99 -0.74 -4.57
N THR A 68 -9.89 -1.24 -5.12
CA THR A 68 -8.69 -1.58 -4.34
C THR A 68 -8.14 -0.36 -3.61
N CYS A 69 -8.13 0.82 -4.24
CA CYS A 69 -7.71 2.05 -3.57
C CYS A 69 -8.64 2.42 -2.40
N VAL A 70 -9.95 2.34 -2.60
CA VAL A 70 -10.95 2.61 -1.54
C VAL A 70 -10.78 1.63 -0.37
N GLU A 71 -10.60 0.35 -0.66
CA GLU A 71 -10.40 -0.69 0.37
C GLU A 71 -9.12 -0.46 1.17
N GLN A 72 -7.99 -0.25 0.49
CA GLN A 72 -6.69 -0.08 1.13
C GLN A 72 -6.63 1.22 1.93
N HIS A 73 -7.15 2.33 1.38
CA HIS A 73 -7.27 3.58 2.10
C HIS A 73 -8.14 3.41 3.35
N THR A 74 -9.35 2.85 3.21
CA THR A 74 -10.26 2.67 4.36
C THR A 74 -9.67 1.77 5.42
N PHE A 75 -9.11 0.62 5.03
CA PHE A 75 -8.57 -0.37 5.95
C PHE A 75 -7.40 0.17 6.77
N PHE A 76 -6.44 0.85 6.14
CA PHE A 76 -5.23 1.32 6.81
C PHE A 76 -5.36 2.70 7.45
N ARG A 77 -6.23 3.57 6.91
CA ARG A 77 -6.30 4.98 7.36
C ARG A 77 -7.48 5.29 8.26
N LEU A 78 -8.65 4.71 8.02
CA LEU A 78 -9.84 5.09 8.76
C LEU A 78 -9.96 4.29 10.06
N VAL A 79 -10.42 4.97 11.12
CA VAL A 79 -10.72 4.34 12.41
C VAL A 79 -11.89 3.38 12.28
N SER A 80 -12.91 3.76 11.51
CA SER A 80 -14.07 2.97 11.15
C SER A 80 -14.45 3.25 9.69
N PRO A 81 -15.13 2.33 9.00
CA PRO A 81 -15.68 2.61 7.68
C PRO A 81 -16.65 3.80 7.73
N GLU A 82 -16.75 4.55 6.64
CA GLU A 82 -17.73 5.62 6.52
C GLU A 82 -19.16 5.04 6.50
N ALA A 83 -20.08 5.67 7.23
CA ALA A 83 -21.47 5.22 7.29
C ALA A 83 -22.15 5.31 5.90
N PRO A 84 -23.01 4.35 5.54
CA PRO A 84 -23.76 4.44 4.28
C PRO A 84 -24.62 5.72 4.25
N PRO A 85 -24.54 6.55 3.19
CA PRO A 85 -25.42 7.70 3.04
C PRO A 85 -26.87 7.24 2.86
N LYS A 86 -27.82 7.97 3.45
CA LYS A 86 -29.27 7.64 3.47
C LYS A 86 -29.98 7.67 2.10
N LYS A 87 -29.29 7.97 0.99
CA LYS A 87 -29.89 8.13 -0.34
C LYS A 87 -29.81 6.83 -1.16
N PHE A 88 -30.96 6.35 -1.66
CA PHE A 88 -31.10 5.05 -2.33
C PHE A 88 -31.16 5.09 -3.86
N LEU A 89 -31.13 6.28 -4.49
CA LEU A 89 -31.25 6.43 -5.94
C LEU A 89 -29.97 7.03 -6.53
N GLY A 90 -29.18 6.21 -7.21
CA GLY A 90 -27.96 6.65 -7.89
C GLY A 90 -27.50 5.65 -8.94
N LEU A 91 -27.25 6.14 -10.17
CA LEU A 91 -26.63 5.39 -11.25
C LEU A 91 -25.11 5.36 -11.02
N GLY A 92 -24.53 4.18 -10.83
CA GLY A 92 -23.08 4.02 -10.66
C GLY A 92 -22.67 2.90 -9.71
N SER A 93 -21.37 2.79 -9.45
CA SER A 93 -20.85 1.83 -8.49
C SER A 93 -21.28 2.20 -7.07
N LYS A 94 -22.12 1.37 -6.45
CA LYS A 94 -22.53 1.49 -5.03
C LYS A 94 -21.52 0.86 -4.05
N PHE A 95 -20.34 0.48 -4.54
CA PHE A 95 -19.34 -0.20 -3.74
C PHE A 95 -18.90 0.66 -2.54
N ARG A 96 -18.87 0.03 -1.37
CA ARG A 96 -18.36 0.58 -0.13
C ARG A 96 -17.55 -0.49 0.59
N TYR A 97 -16.58 -0.06 1.36
CA TYR A 97 -15.86 -0.95 2.26
C TYR A 97 -16.78 -1.37 3.41
N SER A 98 -17.00 -2.68 3.59
CA SER A 98 -17.86 -3.26 4.63
C SER A 98 -17.12 -4.10 5.67
N GLY A 99 -15.79 -4.16 5.59
CA GLY A 99 -14.95 -4.94 6.50
C GLY A 99 -14.58 -4.21 7.80
N ARG A 100 -13.81 -4.89 8.65
CA ARG A 100 -13.17 -4.28 9.83
C ARG A 100 -11.87 -3.58 9.42
N THR A 101 -11.70 -2.33 9.84
CA THR A 101 -10.44 -1.61 9.63
C THR A 101 -9.31 -2.22 10.47
N GLN A 102 -8.06 -1.87 10.13
CA GLN A 102 -6.91 -2.25 10.94
C GLN A 102 -7.03 -1.69 12.37
N ALA A 103 -7.55 -0.48 12.53
CA ALA A 103 -7.75 0.14 13.85
C ALA A 103 -8.75 -0.65 14.70
N GLN A 104 -9.89 -1.06 14.12
CA GLN A 104 -10.87 -1.92 14.80
C GLN A 104 -10.24 -3.27 15.18
N THR A 105 -9.54 -3.90 14.25
CA THR A 105 -8.89 -5.20 14.48
C THR A 105 -7.87 -5.12 15.62
N ARG A 106 -7.03 -4.06 15.65
CA ARG A 106 -6.05 -3.84 16.71
C ARG A 106 -6.71 -3.63 18.07
N ARG A 107 -7.78 -2.83 18.15
CA ARG A 107 -8.53 -2.59 19.39
C ARG A 107 -9.14 -3.87 19.96
N VAL A 108 -9.82 -4.64 19.11
CA VAL A 108 -10.37 -5.94 19.50
C VAL A 108 -9.24 -6.86 19.96
N SER A 109 -8.13 -6.91 19.22
CA SER A 109 -6.98 -7.76 19.58
C SER A 109 -6.35 -7.38 20.92
N SER A 110 -6.25 -6.08 21.26
CA SER A 110 -5.71 -5.63 22.55
C SER A 110 -6.59 -5.98 23.75
N GLN A 111 -7.86 -6.30 23.51
CA GLN A 111 -8.80 -6.71 24.56
C GLN A 111 -8.85 -8.23 24.76
N ILE A 112 -8.16 -9.01 23.91
CA ILE A 112 -8.14 -10.46 24.02
C ILE A 112 -7.21 -10.86 25.17
N ILE A 113 -7.80 -11.30 26.28
CA ILE A 113 -7.09 -11.88 27.41
C ILE A 113 -6.95 -13.39 27.15
N ARG A 114 -5.95 -13.78 26.35
CA ARG A 114 -5.58 -15.19 26.18
C ARG A 114 -4.08 -15.34 26.30
N ALA A 115 -3.63 -16.43 26.92
CA ALA A 115 -2.21 -16.77 26.95
C ALA A 115 -1.66 -16.86 25.52
N ALA A 116 -0.46 -16.33 25.30
CA ALA A 116 0.21 -16.48 24.01
C ALA A 116 0.39 -17.99 23.73
N PRO A 117 0.07 -18.47 22.51
CA PRO A 117 0.37 -19.83 22.16
C PRO A 117 1.87 -20.09 22.34
N ILE A 118 2.22 -21.27 22.84
CA ILE A 118 3.61 -21.73 22.83
C ILE A 118 3.87 -22.23 21.41
N PHE A 119 4.86 -21.65 20.73
CA PHE A 119 5.29 -22.11 19.43
C PHE A 119 6.81 -22.04 19.34
N GLU A 120 7.42 -23.15 18.94
CA GLU A 120 8.84 -23.18 18.64
C GLU A 120 9.08 -22.49 17.30
N ARG A 121 9.69 -21.30 17.35
CA ARG A 121 10.14 -20.61 16.13
C ARG A 121 11.37 -21.33 15.61
N SER A 122 11.22 -22.14 14.57
CA SER A 122 12.38 -22.56 13.79
C SER A 122 12.97 -21.33 13.08
N SER A 123 14.23 -20.99 13.37
CA SER A 123 14.94 -19.99 12.58
C SER A 123 15.00 -20.46 11.13
N SER A 124 14.52 -19.64 10.19
CA SER A 124 14.66 -19.94 8.76
C SER A 124 16.16 -20.11 8.44
N LYS A 125 16.54 -21.27 7.91
CA LYS A 125 17.85 -21.49 7.29
C LYS A 125 17.91 -20.67 6.00
N ARG A 126 18.04 -19.35 6.12
CA ARG A 126 18.59 -18.56 5.02
C ARG A 126 20.05 -19.00 4.95
N TYR A 127 20.36 -19.85 3.97
CA TYR A 127 21.74 -20.04 3.56
C TYR A 127 22.35 -18.64 3.40
N PRO A 128 23.42 -18.29 4.12
CA PRO A 128 24.18 -17.11 3.76
C PRO A 128 24.61 -17.35 2.31
N MET A 129 23.99 -16.64 1.38
CA MET A 129 24.37 -16.65 -0.02
C MET A 129 25.87 -16.35 -0.02
N SER A 130 26.66 -17.36 -0.38
CA SER A 130 28.12 -17.31 -0.26
C SER A 130 28.57 -16.05 -0.99
N ARG A 131 29.28 -15.16 -0.30
CA ARG A 131 29.95 -14.05 -0.96
C ARG A 131 30.87 -14.66 -2.02
N SER A 132 30.60 -14.28 -3.25
CA SER A 132 31.35 -14.61 -4.44
C SER A 132 32.84 -14.28 -4.26
N LEU A 133 33.64 -15.13 -4.89
CA LEU A 133 35.06 -15.05 -5.18
C LEU A 133 35.60 -13.62 -5.44
N ASP A 134 36.65 -13.27 -4.71
CA ASP A 134 37.84 -12.49 -5.12
C ASP A 134 38.77 -12.52 -3.89
N GLY A 135 40.00 -13.06 -3.90
CA GLY A 135 41.07 -12.89 -4.87
C GLY A 135 42.20 -12.13 -4.16
N GLY A 136 43.23 -12.83 -3.65
CA GLY A 136 44.37 -12.15 -3.03
C GLY A 136 45.36 -13.08 -2.32
N ARG A 137 46.45 -13.42 -3.03
CA ARG A 137 47.64 -14.09 -2.49
C ARG A 137 48.23 -13.29 -1.34
N GLY A 138 48.66 -13.97 -0.28
CA GLY A 138 49.43 -13.38 0.81
C GLY A 138 50.04 -14.45 1.70
N SER A 139 51.35 -14.59 1.56
CA SER A 139 52.26 -15.54 2.19
C SER A 139 52.20 -15.64 3.72
N SER A 140 52.53 -16.84 4.20
CA SER A 140 52.92 -17.21 5.56
C SER A 140 53.88 -16.21 6.21
N ILE A 141 53.73 -15.97 7.52
CA ILE A 141 54.81 -15.83 8.51
C ILE A 141 54.23 -16.09 9.91
N VAL A 142 54.99 -16.87 10.67
CA VAL A 142 54.76 -17.38 12.04
C VAL A 142 55.24 -16.31 13.06
N LEU A 143 54.69 -16.28 14.28
CA LEU A 143 55.45 -16.52 15.54
C LEU A 143 54.59 -16.32 16.81
N PRO A 144 54.91 -17.06 17.89
CA PRO A 144 54.13 -17.14 19.14
C PRO A 144 54.69 -16.24 20.25
N SER A 145 53.97 -16.20 21.37
CA SER A 145 54.54 -16.14 22.74
C SER A 145 53.69 -17.02 23.64
#